data_AF-A0A0K1EDF7-F1
#
_entry.id   AF-A0A0K1EDF7-F1
#
_cell.length_a   1.000
_cell.length_b   1.000
_cell.length_c   1.000
_cell.angle_alpha   90.00
_cell.angle_beta   90.00
_cell.angle_gamma   90.00
#
_symmetry.space_group_name_H-M   'P 1'
#
loop_
_entity.id
_entity.type
_entity.pdbx_description
1 polymer ?
#
loop_
_entity_poly.entity_id
_entity_poly.type
_entity_poly.pdbx_seq_one_letter_code
_entity_poly.pdbx_strand_id
1 'polypeptide(L)'
;MHYPLSASMTAVAPALAAPDRARSLRSFFSLDLLDNRYPALHGLRVLAIISVVQYHVTWIFAAERQLALPRSFVDGSLTIFFGMDLFFMLSGFLIGSILLRSLQDSGTQNIRRFYIRRIFRTFPSYYVVLTTLALTLPLTAAQKKNLVFEYLYGTNFLELAPDHVVMVWGWSLSLEEQFYLTVPLLFFVLHRIRSDKARIGLLGAIWISALIVRLVVYFRYAPWNDIVLYKALYFRTHSRFDTLVSGVLLAFVHARYGERIGRWLEAPFHRAVLALPSLSCLWILLRPDLFGVEHVQIVRIFAWGTLTSIMYFGALLLLLHSDGWIQRELSRPYFRKIATLGYGVYLVHIPIIDHLVMPAVHALLDRQVSLAWLWPASLLATMLVSLAIGYVLHVLIEKPSLWFRQRLAA
;
A
#
# COMPACT_ATOMS: atom_id res chain seq x y z
N MET A 1 -42.52 -13.21 68.42
CA MET A 1 -41.46 -13.91 69.19
C MET A 1 -41.12 -15.17 68.39
N HIS A 2 -39.92 -15.47 67.90
CA HIS A 2 -38.56 -14.97 68.05
C HIS A 2 -37.78 -15.43 66.79
N TYR A 3 -36.89 -14.60 66.26
CA TYR A 3 -35.81 -15.03 65.34
C TYR A 3 -34.72 -15.78 66.13
N PRO A 4 -33.94 -16.64 65.44
CA PRO A 4 -32.47 -16.43 65.41
C PRO A 4 -31.91 -16.65 63.98
N LEU A 5 -31.14 -15.72 63.37
CA LEU A 5 -29.70 -15.43 63.53
C LEU A 5 -28.83 -16.70 63.44
N SER A 6 -28.28 -17.05 62.27
CA SER A 6 -27.02 -16.58 61.65
C SER A 6 -25.81 -17.47 61.96
N ALA A 7 -25.23 -18.09 60.93
CA ALA A 7 -23.80 -18.40 60.87
C ALA A 7 -23.36 -18.32 59.40
N SER A 8 -22.60 -17.28 59.09
CA SER A 8 -22.07 -16.94 57.78
C SER A 8 -20.89 -17.86 57.41
N MET A 9 -20.99 -18.55 56.28
CA MET A 9 -19.82 -19.06 55.57
C MET A 9 -19.21 -17.91 54.76
N THR A 10 -18.10 -17.36 55.25
CA THR A 10 -17.25 -16.45 54.47
C THR A 10 -16.56 -17.24 53.37
N ALA A 11 -17.17 -17.26 52.18
CA ALA A 11 -16.49 -17.65 50.96
C ALA A 11 -15.41 -16.60 50.66
N VAL A 12 -14.15 -16.95 50.91
CA VAL A 12 -12.99 -16.16 50.49
C VAL A 12 -12.99 -16.13 48.95
N ALA A 13 -13.37 -14.98 48.39
CA ALA A 13 -13.22 -14.72 46.97
C ALA A 13 -11.74 -14.88 46.58
N PRO A 14 -11.42 -15.57 45.47
CA PRO A 14 -10.03 -15.68 45.03
C PRO A 14 -9.50 -14.28 44.74
N ALA A 15 -8.39 -13.94 45.40
CA ALA A 15 -7.68 -12.69 45.15
C ALA A 15 -7.41 -12.57 43.65
N LEU A 16 -7.94 -11.52 43.02
CA LEU A 16 -7.58 -11.11 41.67
C LEU A 16 -6.07 -10.89 41.64
N ALA A 17 -5.33 -11.88 41.14
CA ALA A 17 -3.89 -11.77 40.95
C ALA A 17 -3.63 -10.52 40.09
N ALA A 18 -2.89 -9.57 40.63
CA ALA A 18 -2.47 -8.38 39.90
C ALA A 18 -1.81 -8.84 38.59
N PRO A 19 -2.18 -8.26 37.42
CA PRO A 19 -1.60 -8.68 36.16
C PRO A 19 -0.09 -8.52 36.23
N ASP A 20 0.61 -9.64 36.06
CA ASP A 20 2.07 -9.72 36.09
C ASP A 20 2.67 -8.60 35.23
N ARG A 21 3.35 -7.64 35.88
CA ARG A 21 3.83 -6.40 35.25
C ARG A 21 4.77 -6.69 34.07
N ALA A 22 5.51 -7.80 34.14
CA ALA A 22 6.37 -8.28 33.05
C ALA A 22 5.55 -8.78 31.85
N ARG A 23 4.42 -9.45 32.09
CA ARG A 23 3.47 -9.90 31.05
C ARG A 23 2.75 -8.71 30.41
N SER A 24 2.43 -7.68 31.19
CA SER A 24 1.87 -6.40 30.73
C SER A 24 2.85 -5.66 29.80
N LEU A 25 4.12 -5.52 30.17
CA LEU A 25 5.13 -4.85 29.34
C LEU A 25 5.44 -5.63 28.06
N ARG A 26 5.58 -6.97 28.12
CA ARG A 26 5.77 -7.79 26.92
C ARG A 26 4.60 -7.69 25.94
N SER A 27 3.37 -7.58 26.45
CA SER A 27 2.18 -7.35 25.62
C SER A 27 2.15 -5.94 25.01
N PHE A 28 2.76 -4.95 25.66
CA PHE A 28 2.85 -3.60 25.11
C PHE A 28 3.81 -3.56 23.91
N PHE A 29 4.98 -4.18 24.04
CA PHE A 29 6.02 -4.21 22.99
C PHE A 29 5.81 -5.25 21.88
N SER A 30 4.83 -6.15 21.98
CA SER A 30 4.52 -7.09 20.90
C SER A 30 3.95 -6.38 19.68
N LEU A 31 3.95 -6.99 18.49
CA LEU A 31 3.28 -6.42 17.32
C LEU A 31 1.80 -6.81 17.29
N ASP A 32 0.92 -5.85 16.98
CA ASP A 32 -0.47 -6.13 16.62
C ASP A 32 -0.53 -6.52 15.14
N LEU A 33 -0.32 -7.80 14.88
CA LEU A 33 -0.16 -8.33 13.53
C LEU A 33 -1.42 -8.18 12.67
N LEU A 34 -1.20 -7.95 11.37
CA LEU A 34 -2.26 -7.92 10.35
C LEU A 34 -3.14 -9.18 10.35
N ASP A 35 -4.38 -9.08 9.84
CA ASP A 35 -5.24 -10.25 9.58
C ASP A 35 -4.51 -11.26 8.67
N ASN A 36 -4.55 -12.54 9.03
CA ASN A 36 -3.85 -13.65 8.39
C ASN A 36 -4.73 -14.49 7.44
N ARG A 37 -5.89 -13.98 7.02
CA ARG A 37 -6.80 -14.71 6.11
C ARG A 37 -6.16 -15.09 4.77
N TYR A 38 -5.25 -14.26 4.27
CA TYR A 38 -4.55 -14.47 3.01
C TYR A 38 -3.02 -14.37 3.23
N PRO A 39 -2.38 -15.41 3.80
CA PRO A 39 -0.99 -15.34 4.25
C PRO A 39 -0.01 -14.95 3.14
N ALA A 40 -0.17 -15.52 1.93
CA ALA A 40 0.69 -15.22 0.79
C ALA A 40 0.72 -13.73 0.39
N LEU A 41 -0.34 -12.98 0.69
CA LEU A 41 -0.38 -11.55 0.41
C LEU A 41 0.53 -10.75 1.34
N HIS A 42 0.95 -11.30 2.49
CA HIS A 42 1.97 -10.67 3.32
C HIS A 42 3.34 -10.70 2.62
N GLY A 43 3.71 -11.84 2.02
CA GLY A 43 4.93 -11.95 1.23
C GLY A 43 4.94 -10.97 0.07
N LEU A 44 3.84 -10.88 -0.68
CA LEU A 44 3.70 -9.92 -1.77
C LEU A 44 3.82 -8.45 -1.31
N ARG A 45 3.25 -8.10 -0.14
CA ARG A 45 3.43 -6.74 0.42
C ARG A 45 4.88 -6.46 0.75
N VAL A 46 5.61 -7.42 1.30
CA VAL A 46 7.04 -7.21 1.62
C VAL A 46 7.85 -7.02 0.34
N LEU A 47 7.58 -7.80 -0.70
CA LEU A 47 8.19 -7.58 -2.02
C LEU A 47 7.86 -6.19 -2.57
N ALA A 48 6.60 -5.75 -2.46
CA ALA A 48 6.19 -4.41 -2.86
C ALA A 48 6.91 -3.30 -2.08
N ILE A 49 7.05 -3.43 -0.75
CA ILE A 49 7.82 -2.48 0.09
C ILE A 49 9.26 -2.38 -0.43
N ILE A 50 9.91 -3.53 -0.62
CA ILE A 50 11.31 -3.58 -1.06
C ILE A 50 11.45 -2.92 -2.43
N SER A 51 10.58 -3.25 -3.40
CA SER A 51 10.59 -2.63 -4.73
C SER A 51 10.40 -1.11 -4.68
N VAL A 52 9.49 -0.61 -3.82
CA VAL A 52 9.26 0.83 -3.66
C VAL A 52 10.48 1.52 -3.03
N VAL A 53 11.06 0.97 -1.97
CA VAL A 53 12.25 1.57 -1.34
C VAL A 53 13.44 1.52 -2.30
N GLN A 54 13.64 0.39 -2.98
CA GLN A 54 14.66 0.22 -4.02
C GLN A 54 14.51 1.25 -5.14
N TYR A 55 13.29 1.50 -5.61
CA TYR A 55 13.03 2.50 -6.65
C TYR A 55 13.50 3.88 -6.18
N HIS A 56 13.13 4.29 -4.97
CA HIS A 56 13.47 5.60 -4.45
C HIS A 56 14.96 5.75 -4.13
N VAL A 57 15.64 4.70 -3.63
CA VAL A 57 17.10 4.72 -3.46
C VAL A 57 17.78 4.99 -4.81
N THR A 58 17.40 4.27 -5.87
CA THR A 58 17.95 4.49 -7.22
C THR A 58 17.61 5.87 -7.77
N TRP A 59 16.36 6.30 -7.63
CA TRP A 59 15.91 7.59 -8.13
C TRP A 59 16.65 8.75 -7.45
N ILE A 60 16.78 8.72 -6.12
CA ILE A 60 17.53 9.74 -5.38
C ILE A 60 19.00 9.74 -5.80
N PHE A 61 19.64 8.56 -5.89
CA PHE A 61 21.04 8.46 -6.32
C PHE A 61 21.26 9.04 -7.72
N ALA A 62 20.47 8.59 -8.70
CA ALA A 62 20.72 8.89 -10.11
C ALA A 62 20.11 10.22 -10.56
N ALA A 63 18.88 10.54 -10.16
CA ALA A 63 18.15 11.70 -10.66
C ALA A 63 18.34 12.94 -9.79
N GLU A 64 18.25 12.80 -8.46
CA GLU A 64 18.33 13.94 -7.55
C GLU A 64 19.79 14.32 -7.23
N ARG A 65 20.61 13.31 -6.93
CA ARG A 65 22.01 13.48 -6.49
C ARG A 65 23.02 13.34 -7.63
N GLN A 66 22.55 12.96 -8.82
CA GLN A 66 23.36 12.86 -10.06
C GLN A 66 24.61 11.96 -9.91
N LEU A 67 24.52 10.93 -9.07
CA LEU A 67 25.60 9.96 -8.89
C LEU A 67 25.73 9.08 -10.14
N ALA A 68 26.96 8.85 -10.58
CA ALA A 68 27.28 8.14 -11.82
C ALA A 68 27.08 6.61 -11.72
N LEU A 69 25.83 6.17 -11.62
CA LEU A 69 25.45 4.77 -11.73
C LEU A 69 25.39 4.32 -13.21
N PRO A 70 25.67 3.04 -13.51
CA PRO A 70 25.52 2.52 -14.87
C PRO A 70 24.09 2.73 -15.39
N ARG A 71 23.94 3.29 -16.60
CA ARG A 71 22.61 3.60 -17.17
C ARG A 71 21.70 2.38 -17.25
N SER A 72 22.21 1.24 -17.71
CA SER A 72 21.46 -0.02 -17.77
C SER A 72 20.95 -0.48 -16.40
N PHE A 73 21.71 -0.24 -15.33
CA PHE A 73 21.29 -0.52 -13.96
C PHE A 73 20.17 0.44 -13.55
N VAL A 74 20.33 1.74 -13.76
CA VAL A 74 19.31 2.76 -13.43
C VAL A 74 18.00 2.45 -14.17
N ASP A 75 18.06 2.20 -15.47
CA ASP A 75 16.88 1.93 -16.29
C ASP A 75 16.15 0.67 -15.84
N GLY A 76 16.87 -0.43 -15.60
CA GLY A 76 16.28 -1.68 -15.09
C GLY A 76 15.70 -1.51 -13.68
N SER A 77 16.44 -0.84 -12.80
CA SER A 77 16.07 -0.61 -11.41
C SER A 77 14.86 0.31 -11.25
N LEU A 78 14.71 1.33 -12.09
CA LEU A 78 13.53 2.21 -12.09
C LEU A 78 12.31 1.60 -12.79
N THR A 79 12.48 0.49 -13.52
CA THR A 79 11.38 -0.21 -14.20
C THR A 79 10.57 -1.10 -13.25
N ILE A 80 11.16 -1.51 -12.11
CA ILE A 80 10.53 -2.35 -11.07
C ILE A 80 9.51 -1.55 -10.20
N PHE A 81 9.01 -0.42 -10.68
CA PHE A 81 8.09 0.44 -9.93
C PHE A 81 6.65 -0.10 -9.83
N PHE A 82 6.34 -1.23 -10.47
CA PHE A 82 5.04 -1.89 -10.35
C PHE A 82 4.71 -2.38 -8.92
N GLY A 83 5.65 -2.28 -7.97
CA GLY A 83 5.39 -2.49 -6.54
C GLY A 83 4.33 -1.55 -5.96
N MET A 84 4.25 -0.29 -6.42
CA MET A 84 3.18 0.64 -6.01
C MET A 84 1.81 0.15 -6.46
N ASP A 85 1.70 -0.32 -7.70
CA ASP A 85 0.47 -0.89 -8.24
C ASP A 85 0.07 -2.17 -7.49
N LEU A 86 1.04 -2.97 -7.04
CA LEU A 86 0.74 -4.11 -6.18
C LEU A 86 0.11 -3.68 -4.85
N PHE A 87 0.60 -2.60 -4.22
CA PHE A 87 -0.05 -2.06 -3.03
C PHE A 87 -1.50 -1.65 -3.30
N PHE A 88 -1.74 -0.89 -4.37
CA PHE A 88 -3.09 -0.48 -4.77
C PHE A 88 -4.01 -1.68 -5.04
N MET A 89 -3.52 -2.69 -5.74
CA MET A 89 -4.26 -3.93 -6.03
C MET A 89 -4.63 -4.66 -4.72
N LEU A 90 -3.67 -4.81 -3.81
CA LEU A 90 -3.89 -5.48 -2.54
C LEU A 90 -4.79 -4.67 -1.61
N SER A 91 -4.64 -3.34 -1.57
CA SER A 91 -5.51 -2.43 -0.83
C SER A 91 -6.97 -2.55 -1.31
N GLY A 92 -7.18 -2.54 -2.62
CA GLY A 92 -8.48 -2.78 -3.26
C GLY A 92 -9.06 -4.15 -2.91
N PHE A 93 -8.25 -5.21 -3.01
CA PHE A 93 -8.68 -6.57 -2.72
C PHE A 93 -9.10 -6.77 -1.26
N LEU A 94 -8.30 -6.28 -0.31
CA LEU A 94 -8.60 -6.42 1.11
C LEU A 94 -9.83 -5.61 1.50
N ILE A 95 -9.94 -4.38 0.99
CA ILE A 95 -11.05 -3.51 1.35
C ILE A 95 -12.35 -3.99 0.72
N GLY A 96 -12.30 -4.45 -0.53
CA GLY A 96 -13.42 -5.12 -1.18
C GLY A 96 -13.84 -6.36 -0.41
N SER A 97 -12.89 -7.19 0.01
CA SER A 97 -13.18 -8.39 0.82
C SER A 97 -13.85 -8.07 2.16
N ILE A 98 -13.44 -6.99 2.83
CA ILE A 98 -14.06 -6.54 4.09
C ILE A 98 -15.48 -6.05 3.84
N LEU A 99 -15.70 -5.22 2.83
CA LEU A 99 -17.00 -4.63 2.52
C LEU A 99 -18.01 -5.66 1.99
N LEU A 100 -17.57 -6.64 1.20
CA LEU A 100 -18.43 -7.74 0.73
C LEU A 100 -19.04 -8.52 1.91
N ARG A 101 -18.23 -8.84 2.92
CA ARG A 101 -18.71 -9.53 4.14
C ARG A 101 -19.61 -8.64 4.99
N SER A 102 -19.18 -7.39 5.17
CA SER A 102 -19.97 -6.39 5.92
C SER A 102 -21.39 -6.23 5.40
N LEU A 103 -21.61 -6.34 4.09
CA LEU A 103 -22.94 -6.24 3.49
C LEU A 103 -23.79 -7.51 3.67
N GLN A 104 -23.16 -8.67 3.88
CA GLN A 104 -23.88 -9.92 4.18
C GLN A 104 -24.40 -9.93 5.62
N ASP A 105 -23.64 -9.34 6.55
CA ASP A 105 -23.88 -9.55 7.98
C ASP A 105 -24.79 -8.49 8.65
N SER A 106 -24.87 -7.24 8.17
CA SER A 106 -25.44 -6.16 9.02
C SER A 106 -25.90 -4.84 8.36
N GLY A 107 -25.88 -4.70 7.03
CA GLY A 107 -26.36 -3.48 6.36
C GLY A 107 -25.55 -2.19 6.66
N THR A 108 -26.19 -1.02 6.58
CA THR A 108 -25.56 0.34 6.57
C THR A 108 -24.84 0.74 7.86
N GLN A 109 -25.12 0.11 9.00
CA GLN A 109 -24.49 0.44 10.30
C GLN A 109 -22.97 0.17 10.33
N ASN A 110 -22.44 -0.59 9.36
CA ASN A 110 -21.04 -0.99 9.32
C ASN A 110 -20.10 0.04 8.64
N ILE A 111 -20.64 1.00 7.86
CA ILE A 111 -19.81 2.01 7.17
C ILE A 111 -19.12 2.95 8.16
N ARG A 112 -19.81 3.35 9.24
CA ARG A 112 -19.20 4.14 10.33
C ARG A 112 -18.04 3.39 10.98
N ARG A 113 -18.25 2.10 11.27
CA ARG A 113 -17.23 1.23 11.87
C ARG A 113 -16.02 1.05 10.95
N PHE A 114 -16.25 0.97 9.65
CA PHE A 114 -15.21 0.95 8.63
C PHE A 114 -14.32 2.20 8.72
N TYR A 115 -14.91 3.40 8.67
CA TYR A 115 -14.15 4.65 8.71
C TYR A 115 -13.39 4.82 10.02
N ILE A 116 -14.04 4.54 11.15
CA ILE A 116 -13.39 4.57 12.47
C ILE A 116 -12.17 3.63 12.49
N ARG A 117 -12.32 2.39 12.02
CA ARG A 117 -11.19 1.44 11.99
C ARG A 117 -10.03 1.91 11.14
N ARG A 118 -10.30 2.62 10.04
CA ARG A 118 -9.28 3.16 9.13
C ARG A 118 -8.59 4.38 9.72
N ILE A 119 -9.34 5.39 10.16
CA ILE A 119 -8.82 6.62 10.76
C ILE A 119 -7.85 6.27 11.89
N PHE A 120 -8.26 5.45 12.86
CA PHE A 120 -7.40 5.09 13.98
C PHE A 120 -6.22 4.16 13.62
N ARG A 121 -6.13 3.68 12.38
CA ARG A 121 -5.02 2.83 11.91
C ARG A 121 -3.99 3.62 11.10
N THR A 122 -4.40 4.51 10.20
CA THR A 122 -3.49 5.19 9.28
C THR A 122 -3.19 6.64 9.68
N PHE A 123 -4.20 7.41 10.08
CA PHE A 123 -4.08 8.86 10.27
C PHE A 123 -3.08 9.27 11.38
N PRO A 124 -3.06 8.64 12.57
CA PRO A 124 -2.16 9.05 13.65
C PRO A 124 -0.68 9.06 13.23
N SER A 125 -0.19 7.97 12.64
CA SER A 125 1.21 7.88 12.24
C SER A 125 1.52 8.80 11.07
N TYR A 126 0.59 8.97 10.12
CA TYR A 126 0.73 9.95 9.04
C TYR A 126 0.92 11.36 9.58
N TYR A 127 0.02 11.82 10.46
CA TYR A 127 0.08 13.17 11.01
C TYR A 127 1.30 13.37 11.88
N VAL A 128 1.67 12.40 12.72
CA VAL A 128 2.89 12.49 13.54
C VAL A 128 4.13 12.67 12.65
N VAL A 129 4.27 11.88 11.58
CA VAL A 129 5.42 12.00 10.66
C VAL A 129 5.39 13.34 9.91
N LEU A 130 4.25 13.70 9.30
CA LEU A 130 4.12 14.96 8.55
C LEU A 130 4.37 16.18 9.43
N THR A 131 3.80 16.23 10.64
CA THR A 131 4.01 17.32 11.60
C THR A 131 5.47 17.37 12.05
N THR A 132 6.10 16.22 12.31
CA THR A 132 7.53 16.18 12.67
C THR A 132 8.37 16.81 11.57
N LEU A 133 8.19 16.37 10.31
CA LEU A 133 8.91 16.92 9.16
C LEU A 133 8.66 18.43 9.00
N ALA A 134 7.41 18.86 9.14
CA ALA A 134 7.04 20.27 9.01
C ALA A 134 7.66 21.18 10.08
N LEU A 135 7.93 20.64 11.28
CA LEU A 135 8.55 21.37 12.39
C LEU A 135 10.08 21.32 12.35
N THR A 136 10.68 20.25 11.84
CA THR A 136 12.13 20.06 11.84
C THR A 136 12.83 20.56 10.59
N LEU A 137 12.12 20.65 9.46
CA LEU A 137 12.70 21.07 8.18
C LEU A 137 12.50 22.57 7.92
N PRO A 138 13.47 23.25 7.29
CA PRO A 138 13.31 24.63 6.86
C PRO A 138 12.40 24.71 5.63
N LEU A 139 11.09 24.85 5.87
CA LEU A 139 10.09 24.83 4.79
C LEU A 139 10.17 26.07 3.87
N THR A 140 10.06 25.84 2.57
CA THR A 140 9.85 26.89 1.55
C THR A 140 8.48 27.56 1.72
N ALA A 141 8.28 28.71 1.05
CA ALA A 141 6.98 29.37 1.03
C ALA A 141 5.90 28.49 0.37
N ALA A 142 6.23 27.76 -0.69
CA ALA A 142 5.32 26.85 -1.38
C ALA A 142 4.92 25.67 -0.48
N GLN A 143 5.87 25.04 0.21
CA GLN A 143 5.59 23.97 1.17
C GLN A 143 4.67 24.44 2.30
N LYS A 144 4.93 25.61 2.90
CA LYS A 144 4.07 26.18 3.95
C LYS A 144 2.64 26.40 3.46
N LYS A 145 2.48 26.94 2.25
CA LYS A 145 1.16 27.15 1.62
C LYS A 145 0.44 25.83 1.36
N ASN A 146 1.16 24.82 0.88
CA ASN A 146 0.61 23.55 0.44
C ASN A 146 0.35 22.56 1.59
N LEU A 147 0.93 22.79 2.77
CA LEU A 147 0.83 21.91 3.93
C LEU A 147 -0.63 21.57 4.31
N VAL A 148 -1.56 22.53 4.16
CA VAL A 148 -3.00 22.30 4.41
C VAL A 148 -3.56 21.17 3.52
N PHE A 149 -3.13 21.09 2.26
CA PHE A 149 -3.56 20.03 1.36
C PHE A 149 -2.93 18.69 1.73
N GLU A 150 -1.68 18.68 2.23
CA GLU A 150 -1.06 17.44 2.72
C GLU A 150 -1.82 16.88 3.93
N TYR A 151 -2.19 17.72 4.91
CA TYR A 151 -3.04 17.29 6.04
C TYR A 151 -4.44 16.78 5.62
N LEU A 152 -4.94 17.26 4.49
CA LEU A 152 -6.23 16.87 3.92
C LEU A 152 -6.12 15.73 2.89
N TYR A 153 -4.97 15.06 2.77
CA TYR A 153 -4.75 14.00 1.77
C TYR A 153 -5.03 14.47 0.33
N GLY A 154 -4.57 15.68 0.00
CA GLY A 154 -4.70 16.34 -1.31
C GLY A 154 -3.39 16.49 -2.07
N THR A 155 -2.29 15.87 -1.61
CA THR A 155 -0.95 15.99 -2.20
C THR A 155 -0.93 15.66 -3.68
N ASN A 156 -1.73 14.67 -4.10
CA ASN A 156 -1.82 14.19 -5.47
C ASN A 156 -2.53 15.14 -6.45
N PHE A 157 -3.08 16.27 -5.98
CA PHE A 157 -3.60 17.37 -6.81
C PHE A 157 -2.64 18.54 -6.95
N LEU A 158 -1.55 18.55 -6.18
CA LEU A 158 -0.54 19.59 -6.22
C LEU A 158 0.52 19.31 -7.29
N GLU A 159 1.44 20.27 -7.44
CA GLU A 159 2.73 20.02 -8.07
C GLU A 159 3.63 19.23 -7.11
N LEU A 160 4.08 18.06 -7.56
CA LEU A 160 4.94 17.17 -6.79
C LEU A 160 6.41 17.50 -7.10
N ALA A 161 6.99 18.31 -6.25
CA ALA A 161 8.41 18.64 -6.26
C ALA A 161 8.90 18.84 -4.81
N PRO A 162 10.19 18.55 -4.52
CA PRO A 162 10.75 18.65 -3.16
C PRO A 162 10.62 20.05 -2.55
N ASP A 163 10.57 21.11 -3.35
CA ASP A 163 10.42 22.50 -2.93
C ASP A 163 8.96 22.95 -2.84
N HIS A 164 7.99 22.13 -3.27
CA HIS A 164 6.57 22.46 -3.32
C HIS A 164 5.73 21.74 -2.25
N VAL A 165 6.11 20.52 -1.86
CA VAL A 165 5.42 19.71 -0.84
C VAL A 165 6.44 19.09 0.12
N VAL A 166 6.04 18.85 1.36
CA VAL A 166 6.90 18.25 2.39
C VAL A 166 7.06 16.75 2.14
N MET A 167 5.95 16.08 1.86
CA MET A 167 5.90 14.64 1.67
C MET A 167 5.56 14.30 0.22
N VAL A 168 6.53 14.42 -0.68
CA VAL A 168 6.36 14.18 -2.13
C VAL A 168 5.74 12.80 -2.39
N TRP A 169 6.17 11.76 -1.66
CA TRP A 169 5.65 10.38 -1.77
C TRP A 169 4.23 10.20 -1.17
N GLY A 170 3.67 11.23 -0.52
CA GLY A 170 2.34 11.25 0.07
C GLY A 170 1.20 11.25 -0.95
N TRP A 171 1.49 11.42 -2.24
CA TRP A 171 0.50 11.36 -3.32
C TRP A 171 -0.25 10.02 -3.36
N SER A 172 0.44 8.89 -3.13
CA SER A 172 -0.16 7.56 -3.21
C SER A 172 -1.08 7.28 -2.03
N LEU A 173 -0.70 7.76 -0.84
CA LEU A 173 -1.52 7.71 0.37
C LEU A 173 -2.79 8.56 0.20
N SER A 174 -2.64 9.74 -0.39
CA SER A 174 -3.76 10.62 -0.72
C SER A 174 -4.76 9.92 -1.64
N LEU A 175 -4.24 9.25 -2.68
CA LEU A 175 -5.06 8.47 -3.61
C LEU A 175 -5.78 7.30 -2.91
N GLU A 176 -5.09 6.54 -2.05
CA GLU A 176 -5.71 5.45 -1.27
C GLU A 176 -6.80 5.94 -0.31
N GLU A 177 -6.54 7.01 0.44
CA GLU A 177 -7.53 7.53 1.40
C GLU A 177 -8.76 8.11 0.69
N GLN A 178 -8.58 8.77 -0.46
CA GLN A 178 -9.70 9.20 -1.33
C GLN A 178 -10.51 8.00 -1.86
N PHE A 179 -9.84 6.90 -2.21
CA PHE A 179 -10.53 5.67 -2.57
C PHE A 179 -11.28 5.06 -1.37
N TYR A 180 -10.69 5.06 -0.17
CA TYR A 180 -11.35 4.57 1.03
C TYR A 180 -12.58 5.42 1.41
N LEU A 181 -12.56 6.72 1.13
CA LEU A 181 -13.71 7.60 1.30
C LEU A 181 -14.87 7.29 0.33
N THR A 182 -14.56 6.79 -0.87
CA THR A 182 -15.56 6.60 -1.92
C THR A 182 -16.03 5.15 -2.06
N VAL A 183 -15.21 4.17 -1.68
CA VAL A 183 -15.52 2.74 -1.86
C VAL A 183 -16.77 2.26 -1.10
N PRO A 184 -17.14 2.76 0.11
CA PRO A 184 -18.39 2.34 0.73
C PRO A 184 -19.63 2.77 -0.06
N LEU A 185 -19.59 3.93 -0.74
CA LEU A 185 -20.66 4.36 -1.64
C LEU A 185 -20.74 3.46 -2.88
N LEU A 186 -19.60 3.09 -3.46
CA LEU A 186 -19.56 2.10 -4.54
C LEU A 186 -20.21 0.79 -4.11
N PHE A 187 -19.93 0.31 -2.90
CA PHE A 187 -20.51 -0.91 -2.36
C PHE A 187 -22.02 -0.80 -2.09
N PHE A 188 -22.50 0.37 -1.67
CA PHE A 188 -23.93 0.64 -1.57
C PHE A 188 -24.63 0.51 -2.93
N VAL A 189 -24.03 1.06 -3.99
CA VAL A 189 -24.55 0.92 -5.37
C VAL A 189 -24.50 -0.55 -5.82
N LEU A 190 -23.37 -1.24 -5.62
CA LEU A 190 -23.23 -2.65 -5.99
C LEU A 190 -24.25 -3.56 -5.29
N HIS A 191 -24.60 -3.25 -4.04
CA HIS A 191 -25.62 -3.97 -3.29
C HIS A 191 -27.02 -3.85 -3.91
N ARG A 192 -27.35 -2.69 -4.49
CA ARG A 192 -28.63 -2.44 -5.19
C ARG A 192 -28.73 -3.22 -6.51
N ILE A 193 -27.60 -3.57 -7.11
CA ILE A 193 -27.55 -4.35 -8.35
C ILE A 193 -27.72 -5.83 -8.01
N ARG A 194 -28.73 -6.50 -8.59
CA ARG A 194 -29.02 -7.92 -8.32
C ARG A 194 -28.17 -8.90 -9.13
N SER A 195 -27.79 -8.51 -10.35
CA SER A 195 -27.04 -9.38 -11.26
C SER A 195 -25.54 -9.23 -11.04
N ASP A 196 -24.86 -10.34 -10.78
CA ASP A 196 -23.39 -10.34 -10.67
C ASP A 196 -22.71 -9.91 -11.97
N LYS A 197 -23.32 -10.20 -13.14
CA LYS A 197 -22.82 -9.71 -14.43
C LYS A 197 -22.85 -8.18 -14.50
N ALA A 198 -23.92 -7.56 -13.99
CA ALA A 198 -24.04 -6.10 -13.96
C ALA A 198 -23.08 -5.47 -12.93
N ARG A 199 -22.82 -6.14 -11.79
CA ARG A 199 -21.79 -5.71 -10.82
C ARG A 199 -20.39 -5.74 -11.43
N ILE A 200 -20.04 -6.84 -12.11
CA ILE A 200 -18.76 -6.97 -12.83
C ILE A 200 -18.68 -5.93 -13.95
N GLY A 201 -19.77 -5.73 -14.70
CA GLY A 201 -19.86 -4.71 -15.75
C GLY A 201 -19.62 -3.31 -15.22
N LEU A 202 -20.22 -2.94 -14.08
CA LEU A 202 -19.99 -1.64 -13.44
C LEU A 202 -18.54 -1.48 -12.96
N LEU A 203 -17.99 -2.47 -12.26
CA LEU A 203 -16.60 -2.44 -11.81
C LEU A 203 -15.62 -2.37 -13.00
N GLY A 204 -15.90 -3.11 -14.07
CA GLY A 204 -15.15 -3.06 -15.32
C GLY A 204 -15.25 -1.72 -16.03
N ALA A 205 -16.44 -1.11 -16.05
CA ALA A 205 -16.66 0.22 -16.61
C ALA A 205 -15.91 1.31 -15.83
N ILE A 206 -15.93 1.23 -14.49
CA ILE A 206 -15.12 2.12 -13.64
C ILE A 206 -13.65 1.89 -13.96
N TRP A 207 -13.17 0.64 -13.90
CA TRP A 207 -11.78 0.28 -14.19
C TRP A 207 -11.27 0.83 -15.52
N ILE A 208 -12.00 0.61 -16.62
CA ILE A 208 -11.60 1.09 -17.95
C ILE A 208 -11.67 2.61 -18.07
N SER A 209 -12.50 3.29 -17.28
CA SER A 209 -12.62 4.75 -17.35
C SER A 209 -11.33 5.49 -16.98
N ALA A 210 -10.45 4.92 -16.14
CA ALA A 210 -9.14 5.50 -15.88
C ALA A 210 -8.22 5.50 -17.13
N LEU A 211 -8.29 4.44 -17.94
CA LEU A 211 -7.59 4.39 -19.23
C LEU A 211 -8.17 5.42 -20.20
N ILE A 212 -9.50 5.50 -20.28
CA ILE A 212 -10.19 6.50 -21.13
C ILE A 212 -9.76 7.90 -20.74
N VAL A 213 -9.75 8.22 -19.44
CA VAL A 213 -9.27 9.52 -18.92
C VAL A 213 -7.84 9.81 -19.37
N ARG A 214 -6.91 8.85 -19.24
CA ARG A 214 -5.52 9.03 -19.70
C ARG A 214 -5.45 9.31 -21.20
N LEU A 215 -6.21 8.57 -22.01
CA LEU A 215 -6.27 8.75 -23.46
C LEU A 215 -6.84 10.13 -23.83
N VAL A 216 -7.94 10.55 -23.19
CA VAL A 216 -8.57 11.85 -23.43
C VAL A 216 -7.60 12.99 -23.09
N VAL A 217 -6.95 12.93 -21.93
CA VAL A 217 -5.97 13.96 -21.53
C VAL A 217 -4.76 13.97 -22.47
N TYR A 218 -4.27 12.80 -22.87
CA TYR A 218 -3.16 12.70 -23.82
C TYR A 218 -3.49 13.37 -25.16
N PHE A 219 -4.62 13.02 -25.79
CA PHE A 219 -4.99 13.54 -27.11
C PHE A 219 -5.47 15.00 -27.10
N ARG A 220 -6.05 15.49 -25.99
CA ARG A 220 -6.61 16.85 -25.93
C ARG A 220 -5.59 17.95 -25.74
N TYR A 221 -4.46 17.65 -25.09
CA TYR A 221 -3.51 18.65 -24.61
C TYR A 221 -2.09 18.45 -25.18
N ALA A 222 -1.94 17.64 -26.24
CA ALA A 222 -0.70 17.54 -27.00
C ALA A 222 -0.39 18.88 -27.71
N PRO A 223 0.89 19.27 -27.91
CA PRO A 223 2.10 18.48 -27.68
C PRO A 223 2.59 18.50 -26.23
N TRP A 224 2.97 17.33 -25.73
CA TRP A 224 3.57 17.15 -24.39
C TRP A 224 5.05 16.84 -24.51
N ASN A 225 5.84 17.22 -23.49
CA ASN A 225 7.07 16.49 -23.20
C ASN A 225 6.80 15.43 -22.11
N ASP A 226 7.68 14.43 -22.03
CA ASP A 226 7.51 13.27 -21.15
C ASP A 226 7.28 13.63 -19.68
N ILE A 227 8.01 14.62 -19.16
CA ILE A 227 7.94 15.03 -17.76
C ILE A 227 6.59 15.67 -17.46
N VAL A 228 6.12 16.56 -18.34
CA VAL A 228 4.83 17.23 -18.18
C VAL A 228 3.68 16.22 -18.25
N LEU A 229 3.72 15.29 -19.21
CA LEU A 229 2.70 14.24 -19.32
C LEU A 229 2.69 13.33 -18.09
N TYR A 230 3.88 12.93 -17.61
CA TYR A 230 4.02 12.10 -16.41
C TYR A 230 3.44 12.80 -15.17
N LYS A 231 3.81 14.06 -14.92
CA LYS A 231 3.26 14.85 -13.80
C LYS A 231 1.75 15.06 -13.93
N ALA A 232 1.23 15.22 -15.15
CA ALA A 232 -0.19 15.44 -15.40
C ALA A 232 -1.03 14.19 -15.15
N LEU A 233 -0.51 12.99 -15.47
CA LEU A 233 -1.29 11.74 -15.47
C LEU A 233 -0.94 10.79 -14.35
N TYR A 234 0.35 10.60 -14.01
CA TYR A 234 0.77 9.45 -13.21
C TYR A 234 0.31 9.52 -11.74
N PHE A 235 0.16 10.73 -11.21
CA PHE A 235 -0.12 10.93 -9.79
C PHE A 235 -1.59 11.17 -9.48
N ARG A 236 -2.45 11.38 -10.49
CA ARG A 236 -3.82 11.84 -10.27
C ARG A 236 -4.77 10.68 -9.97
N THR A 237 -5.73 10.91 -9.07
CA THR A 237 -6.70 9.86 -8.70
C THR A 237 -7.49 9.36 -9.90
N HIS A 238 -8.03 10.28 -10.71
CA HIS A 238 -8.92 9.98 -11.84
C HIS A 238 -8.24 9.19 -12.98
N SER A 239 -6.91 9.12 -13.02
CA SER A 239 -6.14 8.36 -14.01
C SER A 239 -5.54 7.06 -13.44
N ARG A 240 -5.65 6.79 -12.13
CA ARG A 240 -4.91 5.74 -11.42
C ARG A 240 -5.71 4.92 -10.41
N PHE A 241 -7.01 5.18 -10.25
CA PHE A 241 -7.85 4.36 -9.38
C PHE A 241 -8.10 2.95 -9.94
N ASP A 242 -7.74 2.68 -11.20
CA ASP A 242 -7.98 1.40 -11.88
C ASP A 242 -7.37 0.22 -11.11
N THR A 243 -6.14 0.33 -10.63
CA THR A 243 -5.54 -0.78 -9.88
C THR A 243 -6.28 -1.10 -8.57
N LEU A 244 -6.79 -0.07 -7.86
CA LEU A 244 -7.63 -0.26 -6.66
C LEU A 244 -8.96 -0.92 -7.01
N VAL A 245 -9.61 -0.48 -8.10
CA VAL A 245 -10.88 -1.04 -8.57
C VAL A 245 -10.70 -2.47 -9.08
N SER A 246 -9.59 -2.78 -9.76
CA SER A 246 -9.22 -4.13 -10.15
C SER A 246 -9.07 -5.06 -8.94
N GLY A 247 -8.48 -4.54 -7.84
CA GLY A 247 -8.43 -5.24 -6.57
C GLY A 247 -9.81 -5.55 -5.99
N VAL A 248 -10.73 -4.58 -6.01
CA VAL A 248 -12.13 -4.81 -5.60
C VAL A 248 -12.84 -5.83 -6.49
N LEU A 249 -12.63 -5.75 -7.80
CA LEU A 249 -13.17 -6.72 -8.75
C LEU A 249 -12.62 -8.13 -8.48
N LEU A 250 -11.32 -8.25 -8.19
CA LEU A 250 -10.71 -9.52 -7.81
C LEU A 250 -11.32 -10.07 -6.53
N ALA A 251 -11.55 -9.22 -5.52
CA ALA A 251 -12.20 -9.64 -4.28
C ALA A 251 -13.63 -10.13 -4.52
N PHE A 252 -14.39 -9.44 -5.37
CA PHE A 252 -15.73 -9.87 -5.76
C PHE A 252 -15.71 -11.22 -6.47
N VAL A 253 -14.86 -11.37 -7.48
CA VAL A 253 -14.74 -12.60 -8.27
C VAL A 253 -14.29 -13.78 -7.40
N HIS A 254 -13.27 -13.58 -6.55
CA HIS A 254 -12.80 -14.60 -5.63
C HIS A 254 -13.89 -14.99 -4.61
N ALA A 255 -14.58 -14.02 -4.00
CA ALA A 255 -15.63 -14.31 -3.02
C ALA A 255 -16.85 -15.03 -3.64
N ARG A 256 -17.24 -14.67 -4.87
CA ARG A 256 -18.46 -15.18 -5.50
C ARG A 256 -18.25 -16.48 -6.28
N TYR A 257 -17.08 -16.64 -6.89
CA TYR A 257 -16.77 -17.72 -7.83
C TYR A 257 -15.53 -18.52 -7.47
N GLY A 258 -14.91 -18.30 -6.30
CA GLY A 258 -13.64 -18.91 -5.89
C GLY A 258 -13.61 -20.44 -6.03
N GLU A 259 -14.64 -21.15 -5.55
CA GLU A 259 -14.69 -22.63 -5.69
C GLU A 259 -14.74 -23.10 -7.14
N ARG A 260 -15.48 -22.39 -8.00
CA ARG A 260 -15.58 -22.72 -9.42
C ARG A 260 -14.27 -22.41 -10.14
N ILE A 261 -13.62 -21.30 -9.78
CA ILE A 261 -12.31 -20.92 -10.30
C ILE A 261 -11.25 -21.93 -9.86
N GLY A 262 -11.25 -22.34 -8.59
CA GLY A 262 -10.35 -23.36 -8.08
C GLY A 262 -10.43 -24.66 -8.88
N ARG A 263 -11.64 -25.20 -9.07
CA ARG A 263 -11.87 -26.39 -9.91
C ARG A 263 -11.45 -26.17 -11.37
N TRP A 264 -11.78 -25.01 -11.94
CA TRP A 264 -11.37 -24.68 -13.30
C TRP A 264 -9.83 -24.65 -13.45
N LEU A 265 -9.12 -24.12 -12.45
CA LEU A 265 -7.66 -24.05 -12.42
C LEU A 265 -6.95 -25.37 -12.10
N GLU A 266 -7.66 -26.48 -11.91
CA GLU A 266 -7.04 -27.81 -11.80
C GLU A 266 -6.38 -28.22 -13.12
N ALA A 267 -6.96 -27.83 -14.27
CA ALA A 267 -6.38 -28.13 -15.57
C ALA A 267 -5.19 -27.20 -15.90
N PRO A 268 -4.03 -27.74 -16.32
CA PRO A 268 -2.85 -26.92 -16.67
C PRO A 268 -3.12 -25.88 -17.76
N PHE A 269 -3.96 -26.21 -18.74
CA PHE A 269 -4.35 -25.29 -19.80
C PHE A 269 -5.03 -24.02 -19.26
N HIS A 270 -5.94 -24.15 -18.30
CA HIS A 270 -6.63 -23.00 -17.70
C HIS A 270 -5.68 -22.14 -16.87
N ARG A 271 -4.67 -22.73 -16.22
CA ARG A 271 -3.60 -21.97 -15.58
C ARG A 271 -2.81 -21.15 -16.61
N ALA A 272 -2.50 -21.73 -17.77
CA ALA A 272 -1.81 -21.04 -18.85
C ALA A 272 -2.62 -19.85 -19.40
N VAL A 273 -3.95 -19.96 -19.46
CA VAL A 273 -4.85 -18.85 -19.86
C VAL A 273 -4.69 -17.61 -18.96
N LEU A 274 -4.39 -17.79 -17.66
CA LEU A 274 -4.10 -16.67 -16.75
C LEU A 274 -2.62 -16.30 -16.73
N ALA A 275 -1.73 -17.29 -16.79
CA ALA A 275 -0.29 -17.09 -16.65
C ALA A 275 0.30 -16.38 -17.87
N LEU A 276 -0.08 -16.76 -19.10
CA LEU A 276 0.50 -16.18 -20.32
C LEU A 276 0.21 -14.67 -20.42
N PRO A 277 -1.04 -14.17 -20.29
CA PRO A 277 -1.27 -12.73 -20.28
C PRO A 277 -0.53 -12.02 -19.14
N SER A 278 -0.46 -12.63 -17.96
CA SER A 278 0.24 -12.05 -16.81
C SER A 278 1.75 -11.92 -17.08
N LEU A 279 2.38 -12.96 -17.62
CA LEU A 279 3.79 -12.98 -17.97
C LEU A 279 4.09 -12.06 -19.16
N SER A 280 3.21 -11.97 -20.15
CA SER A 280 3.34 -11.03 -21.27
C SER A 280 3.26 -9.57 -20.80
N CYS A 281 2.32 -9.26 -19.89
CA CYS A 281 2.24 -7.94 -19.27
C CYS A 281 3.50 -7.63 -18.46
N LEU A 282 3.99 -8.60 -17.67
CA LEU A 282 5.25 -8.46 -16.93
C LEU A 282 6.44 -8.21 -17.86
N TRP A 283 6.52 -8.94 -18.97
CA TRP A 283 7.57 -8.76 -19.96
C TRP A 283 7.54 -7.35 -20.57
N ILE A 284 6.38 -6.86 -21.00
CA ILE A 284 6.19 -5.50 -21.51
C ILE A 284 6.61 -4.46 -20.45
N LEU A 285 6.22 -4.68 -19.19
CA LEU A 285 6.58 -3.80 -18.08
C LEU A 285 8.09 -3.78 -17.83
N LEU A 286 8.77 -4.92 -17.93
CA LEU A 286 10.22 -5.03 -17.72
C LEU A 286 11.03 -4.55 -18.92
N ARG A 287 10.41 -4.47 -20.10
CA ARG A 287 11.07 -4.12 -21.37
C ARG A 287 10.35 -2.99 -22.12
N PRO A 288 10.19 -1.81 -21.50
CA PRO A 288 9.57 -0.67 -22.18
C PRO A 288 10.44 -0.16 -23.35
N ASP A 289 11.73 -0.49 -23.37
CA ASP A 289 12.68 -0.19 -24.44
C ASP A 289 12.31 -0.83 -25.79
N LEU A 290 11.51 -1.90 -25.79
CA LEU A 290 11.04 -2.56 -27.01
C LEU A 290 10.21 -1.64 -27.92
N PHE A 291 9.66 -0.56 -27.36
CA PHE A 291 8.83 0.38 -28.08
C PHE A 291 9.63 1.60 -28.58
N GLY A 292 10.95 1.63 -28.42
CA GLY A 292 11.78 2.81 -28.73
C GLY A 292 12.01 3.68 -27.49
N VAL A 293 13.21 4.25 -27.38
CA VAL A 293 13.63 5.04 -26.20
C VAL A 293 12.75 6.28 -26.03
N GLU A 294 12.33 6.86 -27.14
CA GLU A 294 11.41 7.99 -27.27
C GLU A 294 9.98 7.68 -26.79
N HIS A 295 9.62 6.41 -26.63
CA HIS A 295 8.27 5.98 -26.23
C HIS A 295 8.21 5.38 -24.83
N VAL A 296 9.34 5.19 -24.15
CA VAL A 296 9.42 4.55 -22.82
C VAL A 296 8.49 5.21 -21.80
N GLN A 297 8.42 6.54 -21.76
CA GLN A 297 7.61 7.25 -20.76
C GLN A 297 6.11 7.13 -21.06
N ILE A 298 5.72 7.20 -22.34
CA ILE A 298 4.35 6.93 -22.76
C ILE A 298 3.96 5.50 -22.37
N VAL A 299 4.80 4.51 -22.69
CA VAL A 299 4.57 3.11 -22.31
C VAL A 299 4.39 3.00 -20.79
N ARG A 300 5.26 3.63 -19.99
CA ARG A 300 5.15 3.60 -18.52
C ARG A 300 3.84 4.21 -18.01
N ILE A 301 3.41 5.36 -18.54
CA ILE A 301 2.20 6.07 -18.10
C ILE A 301 0.92 5.26 -18.38
N PHE A 302 0.88 4.57 -19.52
CA PHE A 302 -0.28 3.77 -19.91
C PHE A 302 -0.21 2.33 -19.39
N ALA A 303 0.98 1.78 -19.19
CA ALA A 303 1.17 0.44 -18.63
C ALA A 303 0.97 0.41 -17.11
N TRP A 304 1.46 1.41 -16.37
CA TRP A 304 1.25 1.50 -14.93
C TRP A 304 -0.19 1.90 -14.61
N GLY A 305 -0.97 0.96 -14.11
CA GLY A 305 -2.41 1.08 -13.87
C GLY A 305 -3.13 -0.07 -14.54
N THR A 306 -3.46 0.08 -15.82
CA THR A 306 -4.34 -0.87 -16.54
C THR A 306 -3.60 -2.16 -16.86
N LEU A 307 -2.38 -2.09 -17.40
CA LEU A 307 -1.61 -3.30 -17.74
C LEU A 307 -1.17 -4.06 -16.47
N THR A 308 -0.72 -3.34 -15.45
CA THR A 308 -0.43 -3.94 -14.13
C THR A 308 -1.68 -4.52 -13.47
N SER A 309 -2.85 -3.91 -13.64
CA SER A 309 -4.13 -4.51 -13.19
C SER A 309 -4.37 -5.86 -13.85
N ILE A 310 -4.23 -5.96 -15.18
CA ILE A 310 -4.42 -7.22 -15.92
C ILE A 310 -3.43 -8.28 -15.42
N MET A 311 -2.16 -7.89 -15.30
CA MET A 311 -1.09 -8.75 -14.79
C MET A 311 -1.40 -9.29 -13.39
N TYR A 312 -1.70 -8.40 -12.44
CA TYR A 312 -1.95 -8.79 -11.06
C TYR A 312 -3.27 -9.53 -10.89
N PHE A 313 -4.29 -9.25 -11.70
CA PHE A 313 -5.56 -9.97 -11.64
C PHE A 313 -5.36 -11.46 -11.92
N GLY A 314 -4.66 -11.79 -13.01
CA GLY A 314 -4.32 -13.18 -13.35
C GLY A 314 -3.36 -13.80 -12.33
N ALA A 315 -2.27 -13.12 -12.00
CA ALA A 315 -1.26 -13.62 -11.07
C ALA A 315 -1.82 -13.88 -9.66
N LEU A 316 -2.67 -13.00 -9.14
CA LEU A 316 -3.27 -13.16 -7.81
C LEU A 316 -4.35 -14.23 -7.80
N LEU A 317 -5.15 -14.40 -8.86
CA LEU A 317 -6.09 -15.54 -8.96
C LEU A 317 -5.33 -16.87 -8.91
N LEU A 318 -4.22 -16.98 -9.64
CA LEU A 318 -3.36 -18.15 -9.60
C LEU A 318 -2.77 -18.35 -8.20
N LEU A 319 -2.26 -17.30 -7.55
CA LEU A 319 -1.68 -17.40 -6.21
C LEU A 319 -2.71 -17.79 -5.13
N LEU A 320 -3.93 -17.25 -5.20
CA LEU A 320 -4.98 -17.49 -4.21
C LEU A 320 -5.58 -18.91 -4.30
N HIS A 321 -5.45 -19.60 -5.45
CA HIS A 321 -5.98 -20.94 -5.68
C HIS A 321 -4.86 -21.95 -6.03
N SER A 322 -3.64 -21.71 -5.55
CA SER A 322 -2.49 -22.58 -5.75
C SER A 322 -1.98 -23.11 -4.42
N ASP A 323 -1.62 -24.40 -4.40
CA ASP A 323 -0.91 -25.05 -3.29
C ASP A 323 0.59 -25.22 -3.58
N GLY A 324 1.11 -24.45 -4.54
CA GLY A 324 2.49 -24.51 -5.00
C GLY A 324 3.51 -23.97 -3.99
N TRP A 325 4.79 -24.17 -4.30
CA TRP A 325 5.90 -23.70 -3.45
C TRP A 325 5.90 -22.16 -3.28
N ILE A 326 5.56 -21.39 -4.31
CA ILE A 326 5.50 -19.92 -4.26
C ILE A 326 4.48 -19.46 -3.21
N GLN A 327 3.29 -20.07 -3.20
CA GLN A 327 2.26 -19.75 -2.22
C GLN A 327 2.77 -20.04 -0.80
N ARG A 328 3.39 -21.21 -0.60
CA ARG A 328 3.90 -21.65 0.71
C ARG A 328 5.01 -20.74 1.23
N GLU A 329 5.94 -20.35 0.35
CA GLU A 329 7.02 -19.44 0.69
C GLU A 329 6.49 -18.05 1.07
N LEU A 330 5.61 -17.47 0.25
CA LEU A 330 5.02 -16.16 0.55
C LEU A 330 4.11 -16.17 1.79
N SER A 331 3.62 -17.35 2.19
CA SER A 331 2.77 -17.55 3.37
C SER A 331 3.54 -17.71 4.67
N ARG A 332 4.88 -17.68 4.64
CA ARG A 332 5.69 -17.85 5.85
C ARG A 332 5.42 -16.73 6.87
N PRO A 333 5.39 -17.05 8.17
CA PRO A 333 4.91 -16.13 9.21
C PRO A 333 5.78 -14.88 9.43
N TYR A 334 7.05 -14.90 9.01
CA TYR A 334 7.94 -13.74 9.13
C TYR A 334 7.48 -12.58 8.23
N PHE A 335 6.92 -12.86 7.05
CA PHE A 335 6.42 -11.83 6.15
C PHE A 335 5.29 -11.03 6.80
N ARG A 336 4.44 -11.68 7.60
CA ARG A 336 3.35 -11.01 8.34
C ARG A 336 3.88 -9.95 9.31
N LYS A 337 5.00 -10.21 9.98
CA LYS A 337 5.62 -9.24 10.91
C LYS A 337 6.12 -8.01 10.15
N ILE A 338 6.88 -8.21 9.08
CA ILE A 338 7.42 -7.13 8.25
C ILE A 338 6.29 -6.35 7.57
N ALA A 339 5.31 -7.05 6.98
CA ALA A 339 4.16 -6.43 6.33
C ALA A 339 3.31 -5.59 7.31
N THR A 340 3.27 -5.94 8.60
CA THR A 340 2.57 -5.16 9.63
C THR A 340 3.20 -3.77 9.80
N LEU A 341 4.52 -3.67 9.67
CA LEU A 341 5.28 -2.43 9.77
C LEU A 341 5.37 -1.65 8.44
N GLY A 342 4.84 -2.21 7.35
CA GLY A 342 5.01 -1.65 6.01
C GLY A 342 4.50 -0.23 5.84
N TYR A 343 3.42 0.13 6.54
CA TYR A 343 2.93 1.51 6.54
C TYR A 343 3.93 2.48 7.16
N GLY A 344 4.49 2.11 8.32
CA GLY A 344 5.54 2.89 8.98
C GLY A 344 6.77 3.03 8.10
N VAL A 345 7.22 1.94 7.46
CA VAL A 345 8.34 1.97 6.51
C VAL A 345 8.09 2.97 5.38
N TYR A 346 6.90 2.92 4.77
CA TYR A 346 6.53 3.83 3.69
C TYR A 346 6.53 5.30 4.11
N LEU A 347 6.11 5.62 5.35
CA LEU A 347 6.09 7.01 5.81
C LEU A 347 7.48 7.63 5.91
N VAL A 348 8.50 6.85 6.29
CA VAL A 348 9.80 7.41 6.72
C VAL A 348 10.97 7.09 5.79
N HIS A 349 10.80 6.23 4.78
CA HIS A 349 11.91 5.81 3.91
C HIS A 349 12.60 6.96 3.17
N ILE A 350 11.86 7.94 2.63
CA ILE A 350 12.48 9.08 1.92
C ILE A 350 13.28 9.98 2.87
N PRO A 351 12.76 10.46 4.02
CA PRO A 351 13.55 11.23 4.97
C PRO A 351 14.79 10.49 5.46
N ILE A 352 14.71 9.16 5.63
CA ILE A 352 15.87 8.34 5.97
C ILE A 352 16.89 8.36 4.84
N ILE A 353 16.45 8.20 3.59
CA ILE A 353 17.37 8.27 2.45
C ILE A 353 18.05 9.64 2.42
N ASP A 354 17.29 10.73 2.47
CA ASP A 354 17.81 12.10 2.31
C ASP A 354 18.67 12.58 3.47
N HIS A 355 18.25 12.33 4.71
CA HIS A 355 18.88 12.93 5.89
C HIS A 355 19.84 12.01 6.63
N LEU A 356 19.83 10.69 6.36
CA LEU A 356 20.73 9.73 7.00
C LEU A 356 21.62 9.03 5.99
N VAL A 357 21.04 8.42 4.96
CA VAL A 357 21.79 7.58 4.02
C VAL A 357 22.63 8.41 3.08
N MET A 358 22.08 9.46 2.47
CA MET A 358 22.81 10.29 1.51
C MET A 358 24.03 10.99 2.14
N PRO A 359 23.96 11.60 3.33
CA PRO A 359 25.15 12.14 3.98
C PRO A 359 26.25 11.07 4.20
N ALA A 360 25.87 9.86 4.62
CA ALA A 360 26.81 8.74 4.80
C ALA A 360 27.42 8.29 3.46
N VAL A 361 26.62 8.24 2.39
CA VAL A 361 27.09 7.91 1.03
C VAL A 361 28.14 8.91 0.56
N HIS A 362 27.91 10.22 0.70
CA HIS A 362 28.90 11.23 0.32
C HIS A 362 30.20 11.08 1.10
N ALA A 363 30.13 10.91 2.43
CA ALA A 363 31.31 10.71 3.26
C ALA A 363 32.12 9.43 2.89
N LEU A 364 31.46 8.39 2.39
CA LEU A 364 32.11 7.16 1.93
C LEU A 364 32.63 7.27 0.49
N LEU A 365 31.98 8.06 -0.36
CA LEU A 365 32.48 8.40 -1.70
C LEU A 365 33.79 9.20 -1.60
N ASP A 366 33.90 10.12 -0.64
CA ASP A 366 35.14 10.85 -0.35
C ASP A 366 36.29 9.92 0.06
N ARG A 367 35.95 8.73 0.60
CA ARG A 367 36.88 7.64 0.93
C ARG A 367 37.04 6.62 -0.21
N GLN A 368 36.61 6.97 -1.43
CA GLN A 368 36.72 6.15 -2.63
C GLN A 368 35.99 4.80 -2.57
N VAL A 369 34.95 4.68 -1.72
CA VAL A 369 34.11 3.47 -1.71
C VAL A 369 33.24 3.44 -2.96
N SER A 370 33.24 2.31 -3.67
CA SER A 370 32.50 2.17 -4.92
C SER A 370 30.98 2.20 -4.71
N LEU A 371 30.26 2.86 -5.65
CA LEU A 371 28.80 2.85 -5.72
C LEU A 371 28.19 1.44 -5.81
N ALA A 372 28.94 0.45 -6.32
CA ALA A 372 28.53 -0.94 -6.37
C ALA A 372 28.28 -1.54 -4.97
N TRP A 373 28.98 -1.04 -3.95
CA TRP A 373 28.78 -1.40 -2.55
C TRP A 373 27.82 -0.45 -1.83
N LEU A 374 27.89 0.85 -2.15
CA LEU A 374 27.08 1.86 -1.49
C LEU A 374 25.60 1.69 -1.79
N TRP A 375 25.21 1.43 -3.05
CA TRP A 375 23.80 1.27 -3.40
C TRP A 375 23.08 0.13 -2.63
N PRO A 376 23.59 -1.12 -2.60
CA PRO A 376 22.92 -2.19 -1.84
C PRO A 376 22.98 -1.94 -0.32
N ALA A 377 24.07 -1.35 0.18
CA ALA A 377 24.18 -0.95 1.58
C ALA A 377 23.14 0.11 1.95
N SER A 378 22.89 1.08 1.07
CA SER A 378 21.87 2.11 1.23
C SER A 378 20.45 1.55 1.24
N LEU A 379 20.14 0.59 0.36
CA LEU A 379 18.86 -0.12 0.39
C LEU A 379 18.67 -0.87 1.72
N LEU A 380 19.68 -1.61 2.16
CA LEU A 380 19.62 -2.36 3.41
C LEU A 380 19.48 -1.42 4.62
N ALA A 381 20.30 -0.37 4.68
CA ALA A 381 20.26 0.64 5.75
C ALA A 381 18.89 1.32 5.80
N THR A 382 18.36 1.74 4.65
CA THR A 382 17.02 2.34 4.56
C THR A 382 15.96 1.39 5.10
N MET A 383 15.97 0.12 4.67
CA MET A 383 15.01 -0.89 5.14
C MET A 383 15.10 -1.13 6.65
N LEU A 384 16.30 -1.31 7.19
CA LEU A 384 16.50 -1.61 8.61
C LEU A 384 16.09 -0.43 9.50
N VAL A 385 16.53 0.79 9.16
CA VAL A 385 16.17 2.00 9.91
C VAL A 385 14.69 2.27 9.80
N SER A 386 14.10 2.12 8.61
CA SER A 386 12.65 2.30 8.40
C SER A 386 11.83 1.27 9.18
N LEU A 387 12.28 0.02 9.29
CA LEU A 387 11.62 -1.00 10.11
C LEU A 387 11.72 -0.69 11.60
N ALA A 388 12.87 -0.19 12.06
CA ALA A 388 13.06 0.24 13.44
C ALA A 388 12.14 1.42 13.80
N ILE A 389 12.13 2.47 12.98
CA ILE A 389 11.25 3.63 13.18
C ILE A 389 9.78 3.21 13.02
N GLY A 390 9.46 2.36 12.04
CA GLY A 390 8.11 1.81 11.85
C GLY A 390 7.62 1.02 13.07
N TYR A 391 8.51 0.26 13.73
CA TYR A 391 8.21 -0.41 14.99
C TYR A 391 7.93 0.58 16.12
N VAL A 392 8.73 1.64 16.24
CA VAL A 392 8.52 2.71 17.22
C VAL A 392 7.17 3.40 16.99
N LEU A 393 6.85 3.77 15.75
CA LEU A 393 5.55 4.34 15.36
C LEU A 393 4.41 3.38 15.70
N HIS A 394 4.57 2.08 15.45
CA HIS A 394 3.56 1.08 15.77
C HIS A 394 3.26 1.02 17.28
N VAL A 395 4.30 0.94 18.11
CA VAL A 395 4.16 0.81 19.57
C VAL A 395 3.69 2.10 20.22
N LEU A 396 4.25 3.25 19.82
CA LEU A 396 4.00 4.52 20.49
C LEU A 396 2.79 5.28 19.94
N ILE A 397 2.40 5.07 18.68
CA ILE A 397 1.35 5.85 18.01
C ILE A 397 0.18 4.96 17.59
N GLU A 398 0.43 3.93 16.77
CA GLU A 398 -0.66 3.09 16.23
C GLU A 398 -1.38 2.33 17.34
N LYS A 399 -0.66 1.68 18.25
CA LYS A 399 -1.25 0.89 19.34
C LYS A 399 -2.13 1.72 20.28
N PRO A 400 -1.67 2.86 20.85
CA PRO A 400 -2.53 3.71 21.68
C PRO A 400 -3.77 4.20 20.93
N SER A 401 -3.62 4.52 19.64
CA SER A 401 -4.74 4.90 18.78
C SER A 401 -5.76 3.77 18.62
N LEU A 402 -5.29 2.53 18.37
CA LEU A 402 -6.16 1.36 18.26
C LEU A 402 -6.85 1.01 19.58
N TRP A 403 -6.20 1.26 20.71
CA TRP A 403 -6.80 1.12 22.04
C TRP A 403 -7.89 2.17 22.28
N PHE A 404 -7.65 3.44 21.94
CA PHE A 404 -8.66 4.50 22.07
C PHE A 404 -9.89 4.23 21.21
N ARG A 405 -9.68 3.71 19.99
CA ARG A 405 -10.75 3.22 19.11
C ARG A 405 -11.65 2.19 19.78
N GLN A 406 -11.08 1.23 20.52
CA GLN A 406 -11.88 0.19 21.19
C GLN A 406 -12.80 0.79 22.25
N ARG A 407 -12.38 1.87 22.93
CA ARG A 407 -13.18 2.57 23.93
C ARG A 407 -14.28 3.47 23.34
N LEU A 408 -14.07 4.01 22.14
CA LEU A 408 -15.08 4.81 21.43
C LEU A 408 -16.14 3.97 20.70
N ALA A 409 -15.83 2.71 20.42
CA ALA A 409 -16.69 1.78 19.70
C ALA A 409 -17.41 0.76 20.61
N ALA A 410 -17.09 0.77 21.91
CA ALA A 410 -17.87 0.16 22.98
C ALA A 410 -18.93 1.16 23.45
#